data_AF-A0A4R5LYQ3-F1
#
_entry.id   AF-A0A4R5LYQ3-F1
#
_cell.length_a   1.000
_cell.length_b   1.000
_cell.length_c   1.000
_cell.angle_alpha   90.00
_cell.angle_beta   90.00
_cell.angle_gamma   90.00
#
_symmetry.space_group_name_H-M   'P 1'
#
loop_
_entity.id
_entity.type
_entity.pdbx_description
1 polymer ?
#
loop_
_entity_poly.entity_id
_entity_poly.type
_entity_poly.pdbx_seq_one_letter_code
_entity_poly.pdbx_strand_id
1 'polypeptide(L)'
;MASTKPHGMGLGLSIVRSIVEAHHGRVDAALRGAGGAQIVVWLPLVRGQHRMAATADQAAVAASADEVSQRGERHARHPPDEGGERLSS
;
A
#
# COMPACT_ATOMS: atom_id res chain seq x y z
N MET A 1 0.92 36.69 -18.33
CA MET A 1 -0.06 36.18 -17.34
C MET A 1 0.45 36.55 -15.96
N ALA A 2 -0.32 37.30 -15.19
CA ALA A 2 0.17 38.14 -14.09
C ALA A 2 0.25 37.41 -12.73
N SER A 3 1.39 37.52 -12.07
CA SER A 3 1.61 37.27 -10.63
C SER A 3 1.99 38.60 -9.99
N THR A 4 1.41 38.94 -8.83
CA THR A 4 1.58 40.23 -8.13
C THR A 4 2.84 40.30 -7.25
N LYS A 5 3.89 39.53 -7.57
CA LYS A 5 5.21 39.62 -6.92
C LYS A 5 6.30 39.70 -7.99
N PRO A 6 7.23 40.68 -7.89
CA PRO A 6 8.11 41.06 -9.01
C PRO A 6 9.09 39.97 -9.46
N HIS A 7 9.27 38.89 -8.68
CA HIS A 7 10.24 37.81 -8.98
C HIS A 7 9.72 36.39 -8.66
N GLY A 8 8.40 36.17 -8.66
CA GLY A 8 7.85 34.87 -8.31
C GLY A 8 6.75 34.42 -9.26
N MET A 9 7.06 33.50 -10.17
CA MET A 9 6.12 32.39 -10.35
C MET A 9 6.00 31.75 -8.97
N GLY A 10 4.92 32.03 -8.24
CA GLY A 10 4.76 31.51 -6.88
C GLY A 10 5.01 30.00 -6.87
N LEU A 11 5.82 29.52 -5.91
CA LEU A 11 6.26 28.13 -5.79
C LEU A 11 5.13 27.11 -6.01
N GLY A 12 3.90 27.45 -5.63
CA GLY A 12 2.72 26.59 -5.79
C GLY A 12 2.48 26.14 -7.24
N LEU A 13 2.50 27.04 -8.22
CA LEU A 13 2.20 26.66 -9.62
C LEU A 13 3.37 25.92 -10.29
N SER A 14 4.61 26.20 -9.89
CA SER A 14 5.75 25.43 -10.37
C SER A 14 5.72 24.00 -9.83
N ILE A 15 5.39 23.81 -8.54
CA ILE A 15 5.25 22.47 -7.93
C ILE A 15 4.11 21.70 -8.62
N VAL A 16 2.95 22.33 -8.80
CA VAL A 16 1.81 21.71 -9.51
C VAL A 16 2.23 21.28 -10.92
N ARG A 17 2.93 22.14 -11.67
CA ARG A 17 3.42 21.81 -13.00
C ARG A 17 4.34 20.59 -12.98
N SER A 18 5.35 20.59 -12.10
CA SER A 18 6.29 19.46 -11.98
C SER A 18 5.58 18.14 -11.67
N ILE A 19 4.61 18.15 -10.75
CA ILE A 19 3.82 16.97 -10.43
C ILE A 19 3.03 16.49 -11.64
N VAL A 20 2.32 17.39 -12.32
CA VAL A 20 1.47 17.05 -13.46
C VAL A 20 2.29 16.52 -14.63
N GLU A 21 3.42 17.13 -14.94
CA GLU A 21 4.35 16.68 -15.98
C GLU A 21 4.94 15.30 -15.67
N ALA A 22 5.31 15.05 -14.39
CA ALA A 22 5.80 13.74 -13.95
C ALA A 22 4.76 12.62 -14.11
N HIS A 23 3.47 12.96 -14.11
CA HIS A 23 2.37 12.03 -14.37
C HIS A 23 1.92 12.02 -15.83
N HIS A 24 2.69 12.64 -16.74
CA HIS A 24 2.34 12.79 -18.16
C HIS A 24 0.98 13.47 -18.40
N GLY A 25 0.63 14.38 -17.50
CA GLY A 25 -0.59 15.18 -17.58
C GLY A 25 -0.36 16.56 -18.18
N ARG A 26 -1.41 17.39 -18.09
CA ARG A 26 -1.39 18.80 -18.53
C ARG A 26 -2.05 19.70 -17.48
N VAL A 27 -1.62 20.95 -17.38
CA VAL A 27 -2.22 21.96 -16.50
C VAL A 27 -2.40 23.29 -17.23
N ASP A 28 -3.56 23.92 -17.02
CA ASP A 28 -3.86 25.29 -17.46
C ASP A 28 -4.29 26.16 -16.29
N ALA A 29 -4.03 27.47 -16.39
CA ALA A 29 -4.49 28.47 -15.44
C ALA A 29 -5.08 29.67 -16.18
N ALA A 30 -6.25 30.11 -15.75
CA ALA A 30 -6.97 31.24 -16.31
C ALA A 30 -7.63 32.08 -15.20
N LEU A 31 -7.89 33.36 -15.49
CA LEU A 31 -8.78 34.18 -14.67
C LEU A 31 -10.22 33.92 -15.08
N ARG A 32 -11.15 33.88 -14.12
CA ARG A 32 -12.58 33.74 -14.43
C ARG A 32 -13.21 35.10 -14.69
N GLY A 33 -14.16 35.16 -15.63
CA GLY A 33 -14.86 36.40 -15.98
C GLY A 33 -15.62 37.04 -14.80
N ALA A 34 -16.05 36.25 -13.81
CA ALA A 34 -16.68 36.73 -12.58
C ALA A 34 -15.67 37.06 -11.45
N GLY A 35 -14.37 37.08 -11.75
CA GLY A 35 -13.29 37.21 -10.77
C GLY A 35 -12.78 35.87 -10.23
N GLY A 36 -11.60 35.93 -9.60
CA GLY A 36 -10.88 34.76 -9.09
C GLY A 36 -10.07 34.02 -10.16
N ALA A 37 -9.49 32.88 -9.76
CA ALA A 37 -8.64 32.04 -10.61
C ALA A 37 -9.28 30.67 -10.86
N GLN A 38 -9.07 30.12 -12.05
CA GLN A 38 -9.39 28.76 -12.42
C GLN A 38 -8.10 28.04 -12.80
N ILE A 39 -7.90 26.85 -12.25
CA ILE A 39 -6.81 25.94 -12.60
C ILE A 39 -7.45 24.63 -13.05
N VAL A 40 -7.05 24.14 -14.22
CA VAL A 40 -7.56 22.89 -14.78
C VAL A 40 -6.39 21.93 -14.96
N VAL A 41 -6.55 20.70 -14.46
CA VAL A 41 -5.54 19.65 -14.52
C VAL A 41 -6.13 18.42 -15.21
N TRP A 42 -5.38 17.86 -16.14
CA TRP A 42 -5.71 16.62 -16.82
C TRP A 42 -4.63 15.59 -16.51
N LEU A 43 -5.04 14.40 -16.10
CA LEU A 43 -4.14 13.27 -15.83
C LEU A 43 -4.61 12.04 -16.61
N PRO A 44 -3.70 11.18 -17.09
CA PRO A 44 -4.06 9.91 -17.70
C PRO A 44 -4.87 9.03 -16.75
N LEU A 45 -5.97 8.45 -17.24
CA LEU A 45 -6.73 7.47 -16.49
C LEU A 45 -5.99 6.12 -16.52
N VAL A 46 -5.32 5.78 -15.43
CA VAL A 46 -4.70 4.46 -15.28
C VAL A 46 -5.68 3.55 -14.54
N ARG A 47 -6.06 2.42 -15.16
CA ARG A 47 -6.83 1.38 -14.46
C ARG A 47 -5.91 0.80 -13.38
N GLY A 48 -6.12 1.22 -12.14
CA GLY A 48 -5.34 0.76 -11.01
C GLY A 48 -5.44 -0.76 -10.90
N GLN A 49 -4.31 -1.45 -11.07
CA GLN A 49 -4.16 -2.88 -10.76
C GLN A 49 -4.07 -3.10 -9.24
N HIS A 50 -4.60 -2.18 -8.43
CA HIS A 50 -4.54 -2.24 -6.97
C HIS A 50 -5.62 -3.19 -6.40
N ARG A 51 -5.80 -4.35 -7.05
CA ARG A 51 -6.63 -5.48 -6.60
C ARG A 51 -5.78 -6.65 -6.05
N MET A 52 -4.48 -6.47 -5.81
CA MET A 52 -3.63 -7.56 -5.30
C MET A 52 -3.16 -7.39 -3.84
N ALA A 53 -3.26 -6.21 -3.22
CA ALA A 53 -2.81 -6.04 -1.83
C ALA A 53 -3.86 -6.41 -0.76
N ALA A 54 -5.15 -6.41 -1.08
CA ALA A 54 -6.20 -6.63 -0.07
C ALA A 54 -6.54 -8.13 0.17
N THR A 55 -6.17 -9.04 -0.73
CA THR A 55 -6.54 -10.48 -0.64
C THR A 55 -5.37 -11.40 -0.29
N ALA A 56 -4.14 -11.05 -0.65
CA ALA A 56 -2.96 -11.87 -0.37
C ALA A 56 -2.62 -11.90 1.14
N ASP A 57 -2.83 -10.77 1.84
CA ASP A 57 -2.60 -10.65 3.28
C ASP A 57 -3.62 -11.47 4.10
N GLN A 58 -4.87 -11.53 3.64
CA GLN A 58 -5.95 -12.27 4.31
C GLN A 58 -5.89 -13.80 4.09
N ALA A 59 -5.35 -14.26 2.96
CA ALA A 59 -5.20 -15.70 2.70
C ALA A 59 -4.07 -16.33 3.55
N ALA A 60 -3.00 -15.60 3.82
CA ALA A 60 -1.87 -16.06 4.62
C ALA A 60 -2.23 -16.26 6.11
N VAL A 61 -3.08 -15.39 6.67
CA VAL A 61 -3.53 -15.51 8.07
C VAL A 61 -4.48 -16.69 8.29
N ALA A 62 -5.29 -17.05 7.29
CA ALA A 62 -6.19 -18.21 7.38
C ALA A 62 -5.42 -19.54 7.30
N ALA A 63 -4.40 -19.62 6.44
CA ALA A 63 -3.55 -20.82 6.31
C ALA A 63 -2.72 -21.09 7.59
N SER A 64 -2.33 -20.02 8.30
CA SER A 64 -1.56 -20.11 9.54
C SER A 64 -2.38 -20.66 10.73
N ALA A 65 -3.70 -20.44 10.72
CA ALA A 65 -4.59 -20.91 11.79
C ALA A 65 -4.79 -22.44 11.76
N ASP A 66 -4.75 -23.04 10.57
CA ASP A 66 -4.93 -24.49 10.38
C ASP A 66 -3.72 -25.30 10.87
N GLU A 67 -2.49 -24.78 10.69
CA GLU A 67 -1.25 -25.45 11.13
C GLU A 67 -1.02 -25.43 12.65
N VAL A 68 -1.42 -24.35 13.34
CA VAL A 68 -1.25 -24.22 14.80
C VAL A 68 -2.13 -25.21 15.55
N SER A 69 -3.36 -25.45 15.05
CA SER A 69 -4.28 -26.44 15.63
C SER A 69 -3.69 -27.85 15.61
N GLN A 70 -3.03 -28.23 14.52
CA GLN A 70 -2.44 -29.57 14.32
C GLN A 70 -1.16 -29.80 15.15
N ARG A 71 -0.49 -28.73 15.60
CA ARG A 71 0.72 -28.81 16.43
C ARG A 71 0.38 -29.10 17.90
N GLY A 72 -0.77 -28.63 18.38
CA GLY A 72 -1.25 -28.86 19.74
C GLY A 72 -1.61 -30.32 20.05
N GLU A 73 -2.07 -31.07 19.05
CA GLU A 73 -2.57 -32.44 19.23
C GLU A 73 -1.47 -33.51 19.20
N ARG A 74 -0.32 -33.23 18.58
CA ARG A 74 0.79 -34.19 18.41
C ARG A 74 1.72 -34.32 19.63
N HIS A 75 1.64 -33.40 20.60
CA HIS A 75 2.50 -33.45 21.80
C HIS A 75 1.90 -34.27 22.95
N ALA A 76 0.60 -34.56 22.93
CA ALA A 76 -0.11 -35.17 24.06
C ALA A 76 -0.16 -36.71 24.05
N ARG A 77 0.63 -37.40 23.21
CA ARG A 77 0.71 -38.89 23.22
C ARG A 77 2.15 -39.37 23.32
N HIS A 78 2.74 -39.22 24.50
CA HIS A 78 3.80 -40.11 24.94
C HIS A 78 3.25 -40.99 26.08
N PRO A 79 2.96 -42.27 25.83
CA PRO A 79 2.68 -43.21 26.91
C PRO A 79 4.00 -43.50 27.67
N PRO A 80 4.00 -43.56 29.01
CA PRO A 80 5.10 -44.15 29.75
C PRO A 80 5.06 -45.68 29.55
N ASP A 81 6.01 -46.24 28.80
CA ASP A 81 6.15 -47.69 28.64
C ASP A 81 7.16 -48.24 29.65
N GLU A 82 6.75 -49.33 30.29
CA GLU A 82 7.34 -50.00 31.44
C GLU A 82 8.40 -51.06 31.04
N GLY A 83 9.28 -51.42 31.99
CA GLY A 83 10.09 -52.65 31.98
C GLY A 83 11.46 -52.48 31.33
N GLY A 84 12.59 -52.78 31.97
CA GLY A 84 12.91 -54.01 32.68
C GLY A 84 14.19 -54.58 32.03
N GLU A 85 14.99 -55.34 32.78
CA GLU A 85 16.20 -56.11 32.39
C GLU A 85 17.44 -55.30 31.90
N ARG A 86 18.63 -55.45 32.47
CA ARG A 86 19.46 -56.68 32.41
C ARG A 86 20.35 -56.91 33.65
N LEU A 87 20.60 -58.21 33.82
CA LEU A 87 21.36 -58.97 34.81
C LEU A 87 22.89 -58.84 34.65
N SER A 88 23.61 -59.06 35.77
CA SER A 88 24.99 -59.59 35.91
C SER A 88 26.19 -58.89 35.24
N SER A 89 27.13 -58.41 36.06
CA SER A 89 28.39 -59.13 36.36
C SER A 89 29.12 -58.53 37.56
#